data_AF-A0A932U7X8-F1
#
_entry.id   AF-A0A932U7X8-F1
#
_cell.length_a   1.000
_cell.length_b   1.000
_cell.length_c   1.000
_cell.angle_alpha   90.00
_cell.angle_beta   90.00
_cell.angle_gamma   90.00
#
_symmetry.space_group_name_H-M   'P 1'
#
loop_
_entity.id
_entity.type
_entity.pdbx_description
1 polymer ?
#
loop_
_entity_poly.entity_id
_entity_poly.type
_entity_poly.pdbx_seq_one_letter_code
_entity_poly.pdbx_strand_id
1 'polypeptide(L)' 'MSDQAVDSIRADLRAALARHGISVAEGDLAAGTAYLVSIRAGLAALDQLDLSGVEPTTFPRFGD' A
#
# COMPACT_ATOMS: atom_id res chain seq x y z
N MET A 1 -6.53 -7.49 -11.62
CA MET A 1 -7.08 -6.78 -10.43
C MET A 1 -8.36 -6.08 -10.87
N SER A 2 -9.41 -6.05 -10.04
CA SER A 2 -10.69 -5.43 -10.42
C SER A 2 -10.65 -3.90 -10.31
N ASP A 3 -11.48 -3.21 -11.09
CA ASP A 3 -11.64 -1.75 -11.02
C ASP A 3 -12.02 -1.29 -9.60
N GLN A 4 -12.85 -2.07 -8.91
CA GLN A 4 -13.25 -1.82 -7.53
C GLN A 4 -12.06 -1.79 -6.54
N ALA A 5 -11.04 -2.62 -6.74
CA ALA A 5 -9.85 -2.64 -5.88
C ALA A 5 -8.97 -1.40 -6.10
N VAL A 6 -8.89 -0.93 -7.36
CA VAL A 6 -8.17 0.29 -7.71
C VAL A 6 -8.88 1.52 -7.13
N ASP A 7 -10.20 1.58 -7.23
CA ASP A 7 -11.00 2.68 -6.66
C ASP A 7 -10.90 2.74 -5.14
N SER A 8 -10.85 1.58 -4.47
CA SER A 8 -10.64 1.52 -3.01
C SER A 8 -9.27 2.09 -2.63
N ILE A 9 -8.19 1.73 -3.35
CA ILE A 9 -6.85 2.28 -3.12
C ILE A 9 -6.83 3.80 -3.33
N ARG A 10 -7.51 4.30 -4.38
CA ARG A 10 -7.61 5.73 -4.64
C ARG A 10 -8.32 6.47 -3.51
N ALA A 11 -9.43 5.93 -3.01
CA ALA A 11 -10.18 6.49 -1.90
C ALA A 11 -9.35 6.52 -0.61
N ASP A 12 -8.64 5.44 -0.31
CA ASP A 12 -7.77 5.33 0.88
C ASP A 12 -6.59 6.30 0.80
N LEU A 13 -5.94 6.41 -0.36
CA LEU A 13 -4.85 7.37 -0.59
C LEU A 13 -5.33 8.80 -0.38
N ARG A 14 -6.50 9.15 -0.94
CA ARG A 14 -7.10 10.48 -0.77
C ARG A 14 -7.41 10.78 0.70
N ALA A 15 -8.00 9.83 1.41
CA ALA A 15 -8.29 9.97 2.84
C ALA A 15 -7.00 10.12 3.67
N ALA A 16 -5.95 9.35 3.36
CA ALA A 16 -4.67 9.44 4.04
C ALA A 16 -4.01 10.82 3.85
N LEU A 17 -3.95 11.32 2.61
CA LEU A 17 -3.40 12.64 2.31
C LEU A 17 -4.20 13.76 3.00
N ALA A 18 -5.53 13.67 2.98
CA ALA A 18 -6.40 14.61 3.67
C ALA A 18 -6.16 14.66 5.19
N ARG A 19 -5.92 13.50 5.85
CA ARG A 19 -5.56 13.45 7.28
C ARG A 19 -4.29 14.21 7.62
N HIS A 20 -3.37 14.35 6.67
CA HIS A 20 -2.12 15.10 6.84
C HIS A 20 -2.20 16.54 6.30
N GLY A 21 -3.39 17.00 5.89
CA GLY A 21 -3.57 18.34 5.31
C GLY A 21 -2.92 18.51 3.94
N ILE A 22 -2.59 17.41 3.26
CA ILE A 22 -1.93 17.44 1.95
C ILE A 22 -3.02 17.54 0.88
N SER A 23 -3.05 18.69 0.20
CA SER A 23 -3.84 18.84 -1.03
C SER A 23 -3.06 18.25 -2.20
N VAL A 24 -3.74 17.43 -3.01
CA VAL A 24 -3.12 16.72 -4.14
C VAL A 24 -3.95 16.96 -5.39
N ALA A 25 -3.28 17.19 -6.52
CA ALA A 25 -3.95 17.27 -7.81
C ALA A 25 -4.45 15.88 -8.23
N GLU A 26 -5.52 15.81 -9.03
CA GLU A 26 -6.06 14.52 -9.52
C GLU A 26 -5.02 13.71 -10.32
N GLY A 27 -4.13 14.38 -11.06
CA GLY A 27 -3.04 13.73 -11.79
C GLY A 27 -2.06 13.02 -10.86
N ASP A 28 -1.67 13.67 -9.76
CA ASP A 28 -0.76 13.11 -8.76
C ASP A 28 -1.44 11.99 -7.96
N LEU A 29 -2.74 12.12 -7.69
CA LEU A 29 -3.53 11.06 -7.04
C LEU A 29 -3.61 9.81 -7.93
N ALA A 30 -3.79 9.97 -9.23
CA ALA A 30 -3.81 8.87 -10.18
C ALA A 30 -2.44 8.16 -10.26
N ALA A 31 -1.34 8.92 -10.33
CA ALA A 31 0.01 8.38 -10.31
C ALA A 31 0.31 7.62 -9.00
N GLY A 32 -0.04 8.20 -7.84
CA GLY A 32 0.09 7.55 -6.54
C GLY A 32 -0.74 6.28 -6.43
N THR A 33 -1.96 6.28 -6.95
CA THR A 33 -2.81 5.08 -7.00
C THR A 33 -2.16 3.99 -7.84
N ALA A 34 -1.65 4.30 -9.03
CA ALA A 34 -0.97 3.34 -9.90
C ALA A 34 0.29 2.75 -9.24
N TYR A 35 1.05 3.57 -8.50
CA TYR A 35 2.21 3.12 -7.75
C TYR A 35 1.83 2.16 -6.61
N LEU A 36 0.80 2.48 -5.82
CA LEU A 36 0.33 1.58 -4.75
C LEU A 36 -0.24 0.27 -5.29
N VAL A 37 -0.90 0.33 -6.44
CA VAL A 37 -1.36 -0.86 -7.17
C VAL A 37 -0.18 -1.77 -7.54
N SER A 38 0.93 -1.23 -8.05
CA SER A 38 2.11 -2.04 -8.41
C SER A 38 2.78 -2.66 -7.18
N ILE A 39 2.89 -1.90 -6.08
CA ILE A 39 3.39 -2.44 -4.80
C ILE A 39 2.53 -3.59 -4.32
N ARG A 40 1.20 -3.41 -4.29
CA ARG A 40 0.28 -4.47 -3.83
C ARG A 40 0.38 -5.72 -4.70
N ALA A 41 0.53 -5.57 -6.01
CA ALA A 41 0.75 -6.70 -6.90
C ALA A 41 2.06 -7.44 -6.57
N GLY A 42 3.13 -6.71 -6.25
CA GLY A 42 4.38 -7.30 -5.78
C GLY A 42 4.25 -8.02 -4.43
N LEU A 43 3.54 -7.43 -3.48
CA LEU A 43 3.29 -8.04 -2.17
C LEU A 43 2.40 -9.30 -2.26
N ALA A 44 1.42 -9.32 -3.16
CA ALA A 44 0.59 -10.50 -3.40
C ALA A 44 1.40 -11.71 -3.92
N ALA A 45 2.59 -11.49 -4.51
CA ALA A 45 3.50 -12.58 -4.83
C ALA A 45 4.12 -13.22 -3.58
N LEU A 46 4.23 -12.47 -2.48
CA LEU A 46 4.73 -12.98 -1.19
C LEU A 46 3.71 -13.87 -0.48
N ASP A 47 2.41 -13.63 -0.69
CA ASP A 47 1.33 -14.49 -0.13
C ASP A 47 1.39 -15.93 -0.65
N GLN A 48 2.11 -16.17 -1.75
CA GLN A 48 2.31 -17.50 -2.32
C GLN A 48 3.54 -18.22 -1.75
N LEU A 49 4.32 -17.55 -0.90
CA LEU A 49 5.48 -18.16 -0.26
C LEU A 49 5.02 -19.06 0.87
N ASP A 50 5.49 -20.30 0.86
CA ASP A 50 5.33 -21.19 2.00
C ASP A 50 6.29 -20.74 3.11
N LEU A 51 5.70 -20.15 4.16
CA LEU A 51 6.42 -19.70 5.35
C LEU A 51 6.31 -20.72 6.49
N SER A 52 5.87 -21.96 6.22
CA SER A 52 5.81 -23.00 7.25
C SER A 52 7.20 -23.27 7.84
N GLY A 53 7.29 -23.21 9.16
CA GLY A 53 8.55 -23.36 9.89
C GLY A 53 9.46 -22.13 9.88
N VAL A 54 9.04 -21.01 9.27
CA VAL A 54 9.75 -19.71 9.36
C VAL A 54 9.18 -18.92 10.53
N GLU A 55 9.98 -18.69 11.57
CA GLU A 55 9.56 -17.80 12.65
C GLU A 55 9.59 -16.32 12.21
N PRO A 56 8.58 -15.51 12.59
CA PRO A 56 8.60 -14.07 12.34
C PRO A 56 9.77 -13.39 13.05
N THR A 57 10.67 -12.78 12.30
CA THR A 57 11.75 -11.98 12.88
C THR A 57 11.22 -10.61 13.33
N THR A 58 11.18 -10.36 14.64
CA THR A 58 11.01 -8.99 15.17
C THR A 58 12.34 -8.27 15.22
N PHE A 59 12.45 -7.15 14.49
CA PHE A 59 13.58 -6.25 14.63
C PHE A 59 13.40 -5.34 15.86
N PRO A 60 14.46 -5.03 16.63
CA PRO A 60 14.39 -4.06 17.70
C PRO A 60 13.95 -2.70 17.14
N ARG A 61 13.02 -2.02 17.84
CA ARG A 61 12.68 -0.64 17.51
C ARG A 61 13.89 0.22 17.81
N PHE A 62 14.40 0.93 16.80
CA PHE A 62 15.43 1.93 17.03
C PHE A 62 14.78 3.15 17.68
N GLY A 63 15.15 3.45 18.93
CA GLY A 63 14.89 4.74 19.58
C GLY A 63 13.79 4.78 20.64
N ASP A 64 13.83 3.88 21.63
CA ASP A 64 13.31 4.20 22.97
C ASP A 64 14.35 5.01 23.76
#